data_AF-A0A7V2G4G8-F1
#
_entry.id   AF-A0A7V2G4G8-F1
#
_cell.length_a   1.000
_cell.length_b   1.000
_cell.length_c   1.000
_cell.angle_alpha   90.00
_cell.angle_beta   90.00
_cell.angle_gamma   90.00
#
_symmetry.space_group_name_H-M   'P 1'
#
loop_
_entity.id
_entity.type
_entity.pdbx_description
1 polymer ?
#
loop_
_entity_poly.entity_id
_entity_poly.type
_entity_poly.pdbx_seq_one_letter_code
_entity_poly.pdbx_strand_id
1 'polypeptide(L)'
;MASAPSLRGATALLIAASALLAPLHPDEAQGQPAPGFRTRMPVLVAEGTQILSRDRKPVRSSRPGEILTVAEIDGDHLWCVSPIPALGDGLIPAAAATPTTREQLIAWTLKAETIAAEAAS
;
A
#
# COMPACT_ATOMS: atom_id res chain seq x y z
N MET A 1 38.72 44.48 30.76
CA MET A 1 39.87 43.59 30.99
C MET A 1 39.36 42.19 31.27
N ALA A 2 39.92 41.19 30.56
CA ALA A 2 40.06 39.76 30.89
C ALA A 2 38.82 39.00 31.43
N SER A 3 38.26 38.07 30.65
CA SER A 3 38.61 36.62 30.59
C SER A 3 38.30 35.83 31.87
N ALA A 4 37.25 34.99 31.75
CA ALA A 4 36.99 33.62 32.23
C ALA A 4 37.58 33.16 33.60
N PRO A 5 36.87 32.27 34.34
CA PRO A 5 36.76 30.88 33.89
C PRO A 5 35.37 30.25 33.99
N SER A 6 35.15 29.37 33.01
CA SER A 6 34.18 28.28 32.95
C SER A 6 34.45 27.23 34.03
N LEU A 7 33.40 26.70 34.68
CA LEU A 7 33.30 25.26 34.99
C LEU A 7 31.92 24.89 35.55
N ARG A 8 31.29 23.89 34.91
CA ARG A 8 30.29 22.94 35.47
C ARG A 8 28.93 23.53 35.85
N GLY A 9 27.79 23.05 35.36
CA GLY A 9 27.53 21.89 34.53
C GLY A 9 26.08 21.97 34.03
N ALA A 10 25.89 21.56 32.78
CA ALA A 10 24.58 21.40 32.17
C ALA A 10 24.14 19.94 32.35
N THR A 11 23.02 19.69 33.02
CA THR A 11 22.20 18.47 32.88
C THR A 11 20.86 18.75 33.58
N ALA A 12 19.80 19.14 32.87
CA ALA A 12 18.86 18.30 32.13
C ALA A 12 18.12 17.26 33.00
N LEU A 13 16.82 17.53 33.18
CA LEU A 13 15.69 16.63 33.00
C LEU A 13 15.70 15.27 33.72
N LEU A 14 14.75 15.08 34.64
CA LEU A 14 14.02 13.83 34.90
C LEU A 14 12.81 14.23 35.77
N ILE A 15 11.59 13.79 35.51
CA ILE A 15 10.94 12.55 35.97
C ILE A 15 9.56 12.55 35.28
N ALA A 16 8.89 11.47 34.88
CA ALA A 16 9.16 10.07 34.58
C ALA A 16 7.79 9.53 34.10
N ALA A 17 7.73 8.61 33.15
CA ALA A 17 6.64 7.65 33.10
C ALA A 17 6.97 6.48 32.17
N SER A 18 6.66 5.30 32.71
CA SER A 18 6.32 4.07 32.00
C SER A 18 7.47 3.21 31.52
N ALA A 19 7.76 2.25 32.41
CA ALA A 19 8.39 0.99 32.12
C ALA A 19 7.76 0.30 30.88
N LEU A 20 8.62 -0.09 29.94
CA LEU A 20 8.49 -1.33 29.20
C LEU A 20 9.90 -1.81 28.88
N LEU A 21 10.26 -2.91 29.54
CA LEU A 21 11.48 -3.67 29.35
C LEU A 21 11.63 -4.04 27.85
N ALA A 22 12.70 -3.56 27.23
CA ALA A 22 13.28 -4.05 25.97
C ALA A 22 13.91 -5.47 26.21
N PRO A 23 14.41 -6.26 25.23
CA PRO A 23 15.07 -5.76 24.01
C PRO A 23 15.11 -6.68 22.74
N LEU A 24 15.84 -6.18 21.72
CA LEU A 24 16.51 -6.90 20.62
C LEU A 24 15.65 -7.53 19.50
N HIS A 25 15.34 -6.75 18.46
CA HIS A 25 15.53 -7.20 17.06
C HIS A 25 15.81 -5.97 16.19
N PRO A 26 17.07 -5.72 15.79
CA PRO A 26 17.37 -4.92 14.62
C PRO A 26 17.48 -5.91 13.45
N ASP A 27 16.37 -6.32 12.85
CA ASP A 27 16.45 -7.03 11.57
C ASP A 27 15.12 -6.94 10.81
N GLU A 28 15.24 -6.36 9.61
CA GLU A 28 14.35 -6.52 8.46
C GLU A 28 12.93 -5.96 8.53
N ALA A 29 12.83 -4.74 8.01
CA ALA A 29 11.86 -4.30 7.00
C ALA A 29 10.92 -5.39 6.45
N GLN A 30 9.93 -5.83 7.23
CA GLN A 30 8.79 -6.55 6.69
C GLN A 30 7.89 -5.55 6.00
N GLY A 31 7.75 -5.72 4.68
CA GLY A 31 7.09 -4.81 3.76
C GLY A 31 5.73 -4.34 4.26
N GLN A 32 5.71 -3.16 4.86
CA GLN A 32 4.52 -2.35 4.95
C GLN A 32 4.16 -1.97 3.50
N PRO A 33 2.90 -2.06 3.05
CA PRO A 33 2.54 -1.39 1.81
C PRO A 33 2.93 0.09 1.94
N ALA A 34 3.21 0.77 0.83
CA ALA A 34 3.60 2.17 0.88
C ALA A 34 2.65 2.95 1.82
N PRO A 35 3.18 3.80 2.73
CA PRO A 35 2.39 4.43 3.78
C PRO A 35 1.28 5.28 3.13
N GLY A 36 0.06 4.76 3.11
CA GLY A 36 -1.06 5.40 2.42
C GLY A 36 -2.20 4.47 1.99
N PHE A 37 -1.97 3.17 1.81
CA PHE A 37 -3.04 2.25 1.40
C PHE A 37 -4.06 1.96 2.52
N ARG A 38 -5.34 1.89 2.13
CA ARG A 38 -6.47 1.56 3.00
C ARG A 38 -7.37 0.54 2.32
N THR A 39 -8.08 -0.25 3.11
CA THR A 39 -9.15 -1.11 2.59
C THR A 39 -10.27 -0.27 2.00
N ARG A 40 -10.95 -0.83 1.00
CA ARG A 40 -11.95 -0.19 0.12
C ARG A 40 -11.43 0.98 -0.70
N MET A 41 -10.12 1.18 -0.77
CA MET A 41 -9.54 2.22 -1.60
C MET A 41 -9.42 1.72 -3.06
N PRO A 42 -9.92 2.48 -4.04
CA PRO A 42 -9.67 2.18 -5.44
C PRO A 42 -8.22 2.52 -5.79
N VAL A 43 -7.59 1.63 -6.55
CA VAL A 43 -6.20 1.75 -6.97
C VAL A 43 -6.08 1.48 -8.46
N LEU A 44 -5.32 2.33 -9.14
CA LEU A 44 -4.87 2.09 -10.50
C LEU A 44 -3.73 1.09 -10.45
N VAL A 45 -3.84 0.03 -11.23
CA VAL A 45 -2.82 -1.01 -11.33
C VAL A 45 -1.95 -0.70 -12.54
N ALA A 46 -0.63 -0.73 -12.36
CA ALA A 46 0.32 -0.59 -13.47
C ALA A 46 0.05 -1.67 -14.52
N GLU A 47 0.08 -1.30 -15.80
CA GLU A 47 -0.17 -2.22 -16.91
C GLU A 47 0.81 -3.39 -16.92
N GLY A 48 0.33 -4.60 -17.24
CA GLY A 48 1.16 -5.80 -17.31
C GLY A 48 1.54 -6.39 -15.94
N THR A 49 1.10 -5.78 -14.84
CA THR A 49 1.27 -6.33 -13.48
C THR A 49 0.66 -7.71 -13.41
N GLN A 50 1.43 -8.70 -12.96
CA GLN A 50 0.92 -10.04 -12.76
C GLN A 50 -0.04 -10.05 -11.56
N ILE A 51 -1.29 -10.43 -11.81
CA ILE A 51 -2.29 -10.68 -10.79
C ILE A 51 -2.20 -12.14 -10.39
N LEU A 52 -2.09 -12.37 -9.09
CA LEU A 52 -1.91 -13.70 -8.51
C LEU A 52 -3.17 -14.14 -7.75
N SER A 53 -3.40 -15.44 -7.66
CA SER A 53 -4.39 -16.00 -6.74
C SER A 53 -3.90 -15.90 -5.28
N ARG A 54 -4.74 -16.26 -4.30
CA ARG A 54 -4.32 -16.33 -2.89
C ARG A 54 -3.15 -17.29 -2.67
N ASP A 55 -3.03 -18.33 -3.49
CA ASP A 55 -1.91 -19.28 -3.47
C ASP A 55 -0.66 -18.74 -4.20
N ARG A 56 -0.63 -17.45 -4.55
CA ARG A 56 0.45 -16.77 -5.28
C ARG A 56 0.75 -17.36 -6.66
N LYS A 57 -0.25 -18.00 -7.29
CA LYS A 57 -0.13 -18.48 -8.68
C LYS A 57 -0.58 -17.41 -9.66
N PRO A 58 0.10 -17.25 -10.81
CA PRO A 58 -0.32 -16.30 -11.83
C PRO A 58 -1.69 -16.67 -12.37
N VAL A 59 -2.61 -15.70 -12.37
CA VAL A 59 -3.96 -15.81 -12.93
C VAL A 59 -4.03 -15.10 -14.28
N ARG A 60 -3.60 -13.84 -14.32
CA ARG A 60 -3.55 -13.01 -15.53
C ARG A 60 -2.68 -11.78 -15.31
N SER A 61 -2.39 -11.05 -16.37
CA SER A 61 -1.80 -9.71 -16.28
C SER A 61 -2.88 -8.63 -16.22
N SER A 62 -2.58 -7.51 -15.58
CA SER A 62 -3.45 -6.33 -15.54
C SER A 62 -3.55 -5.67 -16.91
N ARG A 63 -4.72 -5.10 -17.19
CA ARG A 63 -5.01 -4.35 -18.41
C ARG A 63 -4.58 -2.88 -18.28
N PRO A 64 -4.37 -2.18 -19.40
CA PRO A 64 -4.11 -0.73 -19.36
C PRO A 64 -5.25 0.02 -18.67
N GLY A 65 -4.93 0.86 -17.69
CA GLY A 65 -5.92 1.65 -16.98
C GLY A 65 -6.81 0.86 -16.03
N GLU A 66 -6.45 -0.38 -15.69
CA GLU A 66 -7.25 -1.22 -14.80
C GLU A 66 -7.28 -0.67 -13.37
N ILE A 67 -8.49 -0.52 -12.83
CA ILE A 67 -8.71 -0.10 -11.45
C ILE A 67 -9.32 -1.25 -10.68
N LEU A 68 -8.71 -1.57 -9.54
CA LEU A 68 -9.22 -2.55 -8.58
C LEU A 68 -9.49 -1.86 -7.25
N THR A 69 -10.24 -2.53 -6.38
CA THR A 69 -10.47 -2.05 -5.01
C THR A 69 -9.67 -2.89 -4.04
N VAL A 70 -8.85 -2.26 -3.20
CA VAL A 70 -8.12 -2.96 -2.14
C VAL A 70 -9.14 -3.51 -1.14
N ALA A 71 -9.21 -4.83 -0.98
CA ALA A 71 -10.05 -5.46 0.03
C ALA A 71 -9.26 -5.78 1.31
N GLU A 72 -8.00 -6.19 1.17
CA GLU A 72 -7.12 -6.55 2.27
C GLU A 72 -5.67 -6.17 1.92
N ILE A 73 -4.88 -5.89 2.94
CA ILE A 73 -3.46 -5.56 2.84
C ILE A 73 -2.70 -6.75 3.42
N ASP A 74 -1.84 -7.37 2.62
CA ASP A 74 -1.01 -8.52 3.00
C ASP A 74 0.46 -8.19 2.76
N GLY A 75 1.09 -7.56 3.76
CA GLY A 75 2.47 -7.09 3.66
C GLY A 75 2.68 -6.14 2.46
N ASP A 76 3.63 -6.49 1.60
CA ASP A 76 3.96 -5.73 0.38
C ASP A 76 2.98 -6.00 -0.78
N HIS A 77 1.95 -6.80 -0.55
CA HIS A 77 0.90 -7.11 -1.51
C HIS A 77 -0.47 -6.57 -1.07
N LEU A 78 -1.32 -6.34 -2.05
CA LEU A 78 -2.70 -5.92 -1.86
C LEU A 78 -3.60 -7.01 -2.43
N TRP A 79 -4.50 -7.55 -1.60
CA TRP A 79 -5.61 -8.34 -2.10
C TRP A 79 -6.67 -7.38 -2.65
N CYS A 80 -6.80 -7.40 -3.96
CA CYS A 80 -7.62 -6.49 -4.71
C CYS A 80 -8.81 -7.23 -5.31
N VAL A 81 -10.00 -6.63 -5.20
CA VAL A 81 -11.21 -7.14 -5.81
C VAL A 81 -11.53 -6.37 -7.08
N SER A 82 -11.93 -7.10 -8.12
CA SER A 82 -12.36 -6.47 -9.35
C SER A 82 -13.85 -6.14 -9.28
N PRO A 83 -14.22 -4.88 -9.55
CA PRO A 83 -15.62 -4.53 -9.80
C PRO A 83 -16.21 -5.20 -11.06
N ILE A 84 -15.38 -5.77 -11.95
CA ILE A 84 -15.81 -6.51 -13.12
C ILE A 84 -15.62 -8.01 -12.84
N PRO A 85 -16.69 -8.79 -12.64
CA PRO A 85 -16.60 -10.19 -12.22
C PRO A 85 -15.75 -11.07 -13.15
N ALA A 86 -15.81 -10.81 -14.46
CA ALA A 86 -15.07 -11.56 -15.47
C ALA A 86 -13.54 -11.40 -15.36
N LEU A 87 -13.07 -10.31 -14.75
CA LEU A 87 -11.64 -10.08 -14.54
C LEU A 87 -11.11 -10.79 -13.29
N GLY A 88 -11.96 -11.07 -12.32
CA GLY A 88 -11.58 -11.75 -11.09
C GLY A 88 -10.68 -10.93 -10.15
N ASP A 89 -10.60 -11.42 -8.92
CA ASP A 89 -9.83 -10.83 -7.83
C ASP A 89 -8.40 -11.36 -7.82
N GLY A 90 -7.49 -10.65 -7.16
CA GLY A 90 -6.16 -11.19 -6.94
C GLY A 90 -5.22 -10.32 -6.12
N LEU A 91 -4.06 -10.90 -5.81
CA LEU A 91 -2.93 -10.23 -5.20
C LEU A 91 -2.13 -9.47 -6.27
N ILE A 92 -1.78 -8.24 -5.93
CA ILE A 92 -0.80 -7.43 -6.68
C ILE A 92 0.23 -6.84 -5.73
N PRO A 93 1.48 -6.58 -6.17
CA PRO A 93 2.44 -5.82 -5.39
C PRO A 93 1.91 -4.39 -5.11
N ALA A 94 2.05 -3.91 -3.88
CA ALA A 94 1.64 -2.55 -3.50
C ALA A 94 2.38 -1.48 -4.31
N ALA A 95 3.63 -1.74 -4.72
CA ALA A 95 4.42 -0.85 -5.58
C ALA A 95 3.84 -0.71 -7.01
N ALA A 96 3.03 -1.68 -7.45
CA ALA A 96 2.34 -1.65 -8.74
C ALA A 96 0.95 -0.97 -8.65
N ALA A 97 0.51 -0.60 -7.44
CA ALA A 97 -0.75 0.08 -7.21
C ALA A 97 -0.50 1.57 -6.97
N THR A 98 -1.40 2.43 -7.45
CA THR A 98 -1.41 3.86 -7.12
C THR A 98 -2.82 4.26 -6.68
N PRO A 99 -2.99 4.94 -5.54
CA PRO A 99 -4.30 5.45 -5.13
C PRO A 99 -4.93 6.30 -6.23
N THR A 100 -6.16 5.97 -6.60
CA THR A 100 -6.87 6.64 -7.69
C THR A 100 -7.52 7.94 -7.20
N THR A 101 -7.49 9.00 -8.01
CA THR A 101 -8.28 10.22 -7.73
C THR A 101 -9.77 10.00 -8.02
N ARG A 102 -10.64 10.88 -7.50
CA ARG A 102 -12.08 10.78 -7.77
C ARG A 102 -12.39 10.84 -9.27
N GLU A 103 -11.70 11.69 -10.01
CA GLU A 103 -11.90 11.90 -11.45
C GLU A 103 -11.53 10.67 -12.26
N GLN A 104 -10.40 10.03 -11.92
CA GLN A 104 -9.96 8.78 -12.56
C GLN A 104 -10.93 7.64 -12.28
N LEU A 105 -11.47 7.54 -11.06
CA LEU A 105 -12.47 6.54 -10.71
C LEU A 105 -13.76 6.73 -11.52
N ILE A 106 -14.23 7.98 -11.69
CA ILE A 106 -15.41 8.28 -12.52
C ILE A 106 -15.15 7.90 -13.98
N ALA A 107 -14.02 8.32 -14.55
CA ALA A 107 -13.66 8.02 -15.92
C ALA A 107 -13.55 6.51 -16.18
N TRP A 108 -13.02 5.77 -15.21
CA TRP A 108 -12.92 4.31 -15.28
C TRP A 108 -14.30 3.63 -15.19
N THR A 109 -15.17 4.11 -14.29
CA THR A 109 -16.53 3.55 -14.12
C THR A 109 -17.35 3.65 -15.41
N LEU A 110 -17.20 4.75 -16.16
CA LEU A 110 -17.84 4.93 -17.46
C LEU A 110 -17.32 3.96 -18.54
N LYS A 111 -16.10 3.44 -18.40
CA LYS A 111 -15.50 2.44 -19.29
C LYS A 111 -15.75 1.00 -18.85
N ALA A 112 -16.13 0.79 -17.58
CA ALA A 112 -16.24 -0.53 -16.98
C ALA A 112 -17.26 -1.42 -17.71
N GLU A 113 -18.35 -0.86 -18.22
CA GLU A 113 -19.36 -1.59 -18.99
C GLU A 113 -18.80 -2.14 -20.31
N THR A 114 -17.99 -1.36 -21.02
CA THR A 114 -17.30 -1.79 -22.23
C THR A 114 -16.31 -2.92 -21.94
N ILE A 115 -15.51 -2.77 -20.88
CA ILE A 115 -14.53 -3.79 -20.46
C ILE A 115 -15.22 -5.09 -20.05
N ALA A 116 -16.38 -5.00 -19.38
CA ALA A 116 -17.17 -6.16 -18.99
C ALA A 116 -17.72 -6.92 -20.21
N ALA A 117 -18.20 -6.20 -21.23
CA ALA A 117 -18.66 -6.80 -22.48
C ALA A 117 -17.53 -7.50 -23.26
N GLU A 118 -16.35 -6.87 -23.34
CA GLU A 118 -15.16 -7.47 -23.97
C GLU A 118 -14.68 -8.72 -23.22
N ALA A 119 -14.75 -8.73 -21.89
CA ALA A 119 -14.31 -9.86 -21.09
C ALA A 119 -15.29 -11.06 -21.12
N ALA A 120 -16.53 -10.86 -21.60
CA ALA A 120 -17.55 -11.90 -21.74
C ALA A 120 -17.66 -12.49 -23.16
N SER A 121 -16.90 -11.95 -24.12
CA SER A 121 -16.85 -12.40 -25.52
C SER A 121 -15.71 -13.38 -25.75
#